data_AF-A0A2E3XC81-F1
#
_entry.id   AF-A0A2E3XC81-F1
#
_cell.length_a   1.000
_cell.length_b   1.000
_cell.length_c   1.000
_cell.angle_alpha   90.00
_cell.angle_beta   90.00
_cell.angle_gamma   90.00
#
_symmetry.space_group_name_H-M   'P 1'
#
loop_
_entity.id
_entity.type
_entity.pdbx_description
1 polymer ?
#
loop_
_entity_poly.entity_id
_entity_poly.type
_entity_poly.pdbx_seq_one_letter_code
_entity_poly.pdbx_strand_id
1 'polypeptide(L)'
;MDGAGVTEVILQFFVLPFLVIFLASLIQMGMRYGNLSGDIPWFDTQREAYISLVIGAIVTVAVTLIIGGPELFVLFWRPLITTVIMLPIAFGAALLSFGIWHRVRR
;
A
#
# COMPACT_ATOMS: atom_id res chain seq x y z
N MET A 1 -27.53 4.38 7.95
CA MET A 1 -26.15 4.23 7.45
C MET A 1 -26.21 3.12 6.44
N ASP A 2 -26.33 3.52 5.19
CA ASP A 2 -26.67 2.62 4.10
C ASP A 2 -25.38 1.93 3.68
N GLY A 3 -25.42 0.62 3.39
CA GLY A 3 -24.22 -0.22 3.25
C GLY A 3 -23.13 0.32 2.30
N ALA A 4 -23.49 1.21 1.37
CA ALA A 4 -22.58 1.91 0.47
C ALA A 4 -21.48 2.72 1.20
N GLY A 5 -21.82 3.40 2.31
CA GLY A 5 -20.84 4.25 3.00
C GLY A 5 -19.77 3.47 3.75
N VAL A 6 -20.09 2.27 4.26
CA VAL A 6 -19.11 1.41 4.94
C VAL A 6 -18.16 0.79 3.92
N THR A 7 -18.67 0.38 2.76
CA THR A 7 -17.86 -0.18 1.68
C THR A 7 -16.85 0.85 1.13
N GLU A 8 -17.27 2.09 0.91
CA GLU A 8 -16.35 3.16 0.44
C GLU A 8 -15.23 3.44 1.44
N VAL A 9 -15.54 3.48 2.73
CA VAL A 9 -14.54 3.65 3.80
C VAL A 9 -13.56 2.46 3.81
N ILE A 10 -14.04 1.23 3.71
CA ILE A 10 -13.15 0.05 3.64
C ILE A 10 -12.25 0.12 2.41
N LEU A 11 -12.80 0.47 1.25
CA LEU A 11 -12.02 0.57 0.01
C LEU A 11 -10.94 1.65 0.11
N GLN A 12 -11.28 2.83 0.61
CA GLN A 12 -10.38 3.97 0.68
C GLN A 12 -9.28 3.80 1.74
N PHE A 13 -9.61 3.24 2.90
CA PHE A 13 -8.68 3.14 4.03
C PHE A 13 -7.90 1.83 4.09
N PHE A 14 -8.41 0.75 3.47
CA PHE A 14 -7.82 -0.58 3.59
C PHE A 14 -7.33 -1.13 2.25
N VAL A 15 -8.18 -1.09 1.22
CA VAL A 15 -7.84 -1.71 -0.07
C VAL A 15 -6.90 -0.82 -0.88
N LEU A 16 -7.15 0.49 -0.92
CA LEU A 16 -6.36 1.43 -1.69
C LEU A 16 -4.89 1.49 -1.24
N PRO A 17 -4.55 1.63 0.05
CA PRO A 17 -3.14 1.68 0.47
C PRO A 17 -2.41 0.37 0.15
N PHE A 18 -3.07 -0.76 0.38
CA PHE A 18 -2.52 -2.07 0.02
C PHE A 18 -2.25 -2.21 -1.48
N LEU A 19 -3.23 -1.91 -2.32
CA LEU A 19 -3.08 -1.99 -3.77
C LEU A 19 -1.97 -1.07 -4.28
N VAL A 20 -1.88 0.17 -3.78
CA VAL A 20 -0.85 1.12 -4.19
C VAL A 20 0.53 0.60 -3.80
N ILE A 21 0.72 0.15 -2.55
CA ILE A 21 2.02 -0.38 -2.10
C ILE A 21 2.40 -1.62 -2.92
N PHE A 22 1.45 -2.54 -3.11
CA PHE A 22 1.71 -3.79 -3.80
C PHE A 22 2.06 -3.56 -5.27
N LEU A 23 1.27 -2.75 -5.98
CA LEU A 23 1.52 -2.42 -7.39
C LEU A 23 2.80 -1.61 -7.57
N ALA A 24 3.06 -0.62 -6.70
CA ALA A 24 4.30 0.14 -6.75
C ALA A 24 5.52 -0.76 -6.55
N SER A 25 5.42 -1.75 -5.65
CA SER A 25 6.50 -2.73 -5.43
C SER A 25 6.71 -3.58 -6.67
N LEU A 26 5.65 -4.09 -7.29
CA LEU A 26 5.72 -4.87 -8.53
C LEU A 26 6.32 -4.05 -9.69
N ILE A 27 5.92 -2.79 -9.83
CA ILE A 27 6.44 -1.90 -10.88
C ILE A 27 7.93 -1.63 -10.66
N GLN A 28 8.33 -1.29 -9.43
CA GLN A 28 9.75 -1.03 -9.10
C GLN A 28 10.61 -2.28 -9.34
N MET A 29 10.15 -3.44 -8.89
CA MET A 29 10.83 -4.71 -9.14
C MET A 29 10.88 -5.04 -10.64
N GLY A 30 9.80 -4.78 -11.37
CA GLY A 30 9.73 -4.99 -12.83
C GLY A 30 10.69 -4.08 -13.59
N MET A 31 10.76 -2.79 -13.23
CA MET A 31 11.70 -1.83 -13.81
C MET A 31 13.16 -2.21 -13.55
N ARG A 32 13.45 -2.79 -12.38
CA ARG A 32 14.81 -3.13 -11.97
C ARG A 32 15.33 -4.45 -12.55
N TYR A 33 14.50 -5.49 -12.57
CA TYR A 33 14.92 -6.82 -13.00
C TYR A 33 14.46 -7.17 -14.43
N GLY A 34 13.53 -6.40 -15.02
CA GLY A 34 12.96 -6.62 -16.35
C GLY A 34 12.05 -7.85 -16.43
N ASN A 35 12.36 -8.91 -15.68
CA ASN A 35 11.60 -10.12 -15.56
C ASN A 35 11.43 -10.52 -14.09
N LEU A 36 10.18 -10.56 -13.64
CA LEU A 36 9.83 -10.96 -12.28
C LEU A 36 9.92 -12.47 -12.06
N SER A 37 10.20 -13.28 -13.09
CA SER A 37 10.34 -14.74 -12.98
C SER A 37 11.70 -15.22 -12.46
N GLY A 38 12.70 -14.32 -12.43
CA GLY A 38 14.05 -14.64 -11.96
C GLY A 38 14.18 -14.73 -10.44
N ASP A 39 15.37 -15.10 -9.97
CA ASP A 39 15.70 -15.18 -8.54
C ASP A 39 15.96 -13.77 -8.01
N ILE A 40 14.91 -13.14 -7.47
CA ILE A 40 14.99 -11.78 -6.94
C ILE A 40 15.39 -11.86 -5.46
N PRO A 41 16.51 -11.23 -5.06
CA PRO A 41 16.93 -11.26 -3.66
C PRO A 41 15.84 -10.73 -2.73
N TRP A 42 15.63 -11.43 -1.61
CA TRP A 42 14.65 -11.05 -0.61
C TRP A 42 14.90 -9.64 -0.04
N PHE A 43 16.16 -9.27 0.15
CA PHE A 43 16.55 -7.93 0.61
C PHE A 43 16.09 -6.83 -0.36
N ASP A 44 16.21 -7.07 -1.66
CA ASP A 44 15.76 -6.13 -2.67
C ASP A 44 14.23 -5.99 -2.65
N THR A 45 13.52 -7.09 -2.46
CA THR A 45 12.06 -7.09 -2.29
C THR A 45 11.61 -6.27 -1.08
N GLN A 46 12.29 -6.42 0.06
CA GLN A 46 12.01 -5.61 1.25
C GLN A 46 12.26 -4.12 1.02
N ARG A 47 13.34 -3.79 0.30
CA ARG A 47 13.66 -2.39 -0.01
C ARG A 47 12.62 -1.75 -0.95
N GLU A 48 12.25 -2.40 -2.04
CA GLU A 48 11.23 -1.88 -2.96
C GLU A 48 9.86 -1.77 -2.27
N ALA A 49 9.52 -2.74 -1.41
CA ALA A 49 8.31 -2.65 -0.59
C ALA A 49 8.33 -1.44 0.36
N TYR A 50 9.49 -1.09 0.92
CA TYR A 50 9.64 0.08 1.81
C TYR A 50 9.51 1.40 1.03
N ILE A 51 10.12 1.50 -0.15
CA ILE A 51 9.94 2.68 -1.02
C ILE A 51 8.46 2.81 -1.41
N SER A 52 7.82 1.68 -1.72
CA SER A 52 6.40 1.63 -2.06
C SER A 52 5.47 1.98 -0.90
N LEU A 53 5.85 1.70 0.35
CA LEU A 53 5.16 2.18 1.56
C LEU A 53 5.11 3.71 1.58
N VAL A 54 6.22 4.39 1.30
CA VAL A 54 6.28 5.86 1.26
C VAL A 54 5.38 6.41 0.15
N ILE A 55 5.39 5.79 -1.03
CA ILE A 55 4.50 6.17 -2.14
C ILE A 55 3.03 5.97 -1.76
N GLY A 56 2.71 4.81 -1.16
CA GLY A 56 1.38 4.49 -0.65
C GLY A 56 0.89 5.51 0.37
N ALA A 57 1.77 6.01 1.23
CA ALA A 57 1.47 7.07 2.17
C ALA A 57 1.04 8.36 1.45
N ILE A 58 1.86 8.82 0.50
CA ILE A 58 1.61 10.07 -0.22
C ILE A 58 0.30 10.00 -1.00
N VAL A 59 0.06 8.90 -1.73
CA VAL A 59 -1.17 8.71 -2.52
C VAL A 59 -2.40 8.65 -1.62
N THR A 60 -2.31 7.92 -0.51
CA THR A 60 -3.43 7.81 0.45
C THR A 60 -3.75 9.17 1.04
N VAL A 61 -2.75 9.95 1.46
CA VAL A 61 -2.94 11.32 1.94
C VAL A 61 -3.62 12.17 0.85
N ALA A 62 -3.10 12.18 -0.38
CA ALA A 62 -3.64 12.97 -1.48
C ALA A 62 -5.11 12.64 -1.79
N VAL A 63 -5.45 11.35 -1.87
CA VAL A 63 -6.83 10.89 -2.10
C VAL A 63 -7.75 11.29 -0.93
N THR A 64 -7.25 11.21 0.30
CA THR A 64 -8.01 11.62 1.50
C THR A 64 -8.26 13.13 1.51
N LEU A 65 -7.31 13.95 1.05
CA LEU A 65 -7.47 15.40 0.91
C LEU A 65 -8.50 15.77 -0.18
N ILE A 66 -8.52 15.03 -1.30
CA ILE A 66 -9.47 15.27 -2.40
C ILE A 66 -10.91 14.91 -1.99
N ILE A 67 -11.09 13.80 -1.27
CA ILE A 67 -12.41 13.25 -0.92
C ILE A 67 -12.95 13.84 0.40
N GLY A 68 -12.07 14.19 1.35
CA GLY A 68 -12.43 14.51 2.74
C GLY A 68 -13.14 15.84 2.99
N GLY A 69 -13.24 16.73 1.99
CA GLY A 69 -13.76 18.08 2.19
C GLY A 69 -12.86 18.95 3.11
N PRO A 70 -13.17 20.24 3.27
CA PRO A 70 -12.26 21.22 3.90
C PRO A 70 -12.17 21.15 5.45
N GLU A 71 -12.75 20.15 6.10
CA GLU A 71 -12.77 20.08 7.55
C GLU A 71 -11.40 19.63 8.12
N LEU A 72 -10.74 20.54 8.85
CA LEU A 72 -9.41 20.34 9.47
C LEU A 72 -9.29 19.06 10.30
N PHE A 73 -10.35 18.67 11.02
CA PHE A 73 -10.36 17.43 11.81
C PHE A 73 -10.27 16.19 10.90
N VAL A 74 -11.03 16.18 9.80
CA VAL A 74 -11.07 15.12 8.80
C VAL A 74 -9.75 15.06 8.03
N LEU A 75 -9.15 16.22 7.71
CA LEU A 75 -7.87 16.36 7.02
C LEU A 75 -6.66 15.91 7.86
N PHE A 76 -6.73 15.98 9.19
CA PHE A 76 -5.61 15.61 10.06
C PHE A 76 -5.70 14.16 10.54
N TRP A 77 -6.88 13.72 11.00
CA TRP A 77 -7.02 12.40 11.64
C TRP A 77 -7.15 11.25 10.64
N ARG A 78 -7.83 11.46 9.50
CA ARG A 78 -7.96 10.39 8.50
C ARG A 78 -6.60 9.98 7.95
N PRO A 79 -5.74 10.89 7.45
CA PRO A 79 -4.44 10.49 6.95
C PRO A 79 -3.54 9.93 8.05
N LEU A 80 -3.63 10.44 9.29
CA LEU A 80 -2.86 9.89 10.42
C LEU A 80 -3.21 8.43 10.69
N ILE A 81 -4.51 8.09 10.76
CA ILE A 81 -4.95 6.71 10.99
C ILE A 81 -4.50 5.80 9.83
N THR A 82 -4.65 6.23 8.58
CA THR A 82 -4.21 5.42 7.45
C THR A 82 -2.70 5.27 7.40
N THR A 83 -1.94 6.32 7.71
CA THR A 83 -0.47 6.28 7.64
C THR A 83 0.18 5.56 8.81
N VAL A 84 -0.37 5.69 10.02
CA VAL A 84 0.21 5.09 11.25
C VAL A 84 -0.24 3.65 11.45
N ILE A 85 -1.47 3.30 11.09
CA ILE A 85 -2.03 1.97 11.37
C ILE A 85 -2.10 1.13 10.10
N MET A 86 -2.67 1.70 9.02
CA MET A 86 -2.97 0.91 7.82
C MET A 86 -1.76 0.66 6.93
N LEU A 87 -0.85 1.61 6.78
CA LEU A 87 0.35 1.41 5.96
C LEU A 87 1.25 0.29 6.51
N PRO A 88 1.57 0.18 7.82
CA PRO A 88 2.33 -0.95 8.34
C PRO A 88 1.65 -2.29 8.10
N ILE A 89 0.32 -2.36 8.24
CA ILE A 89 -0.46 -3.57 7.96
C ILE A 89 -0.39 -3.93 6.47
N ALA A 90 -0.61 -2.95 5.60
CA ALA A 90 -0.57 -3.13 4.16
C ALA A 90 0.82 -3.53 3.65
N PHE A 91 1.88 -2.94 4.23
CA PHE A 91 3.26 -3.33 3.97
C PHE A 91 3.57 -4.74 4.47
N GLY A 92 3.11 -5.09 5.68
CA GLY A 92 3.21 -6.46 6.19
C GLY A 92 2.50 -7.47 5.28
N ALA A 93 1.30 -7.15 4.79
CA ALA A 93 0.57 -7.98 3.84
C ALA A 93 1.28 -8.11 2.48
N ALA A 94 1.88 -7.03 1.97
CA ALA A 94 2.68 -7.06 0.75
C ALA A 94 3.92 -7.95 0.93
N LEU A 95 4.65 -7.79 2.04
CA LEU A 95 5.80 -8.65 2.36
C LEU A 95 5.39 -10.11 2.53
N LEU A 96 4.28 -10.41 3.20
CA LEU A 96 3.79 -11.78 3.33
C LEU A 96 3.49 -12.38 1.95
N SER A 97 2.87 -11.61 1.06
CA SER A 97 2.57 -12.04 -0.32
C SER A 97 3.86 -12.37 -1.08
N PHE A 98 4.88 -11.51 -1.00
CA PHE A 98 6.19 -11.77 -1.61
C PHE A 98 6.96 -12.91 -0.93
N GLY A 99 6.82 -13.08 0.38
CA GLY A 99 7.44 -14.17 1.13
C GLY A 99 6.85 -15.53 0.73
N ILE A 100 5.53 -15.60 0.55
CA ILE A 100 4.85 -16.79 0.02
C ILE A 100 5.33 -17.09 -1.38
N TRP A 101 5.37 -16.08 -2.26
CA TRP A 101 5.90 -16.22 -3.62
C TRP A 101 7.32 -16.80 -3.60
N HIS A 102 8.22 -16.25 -2.78
CA HIS A 102 9.61 -16.72 -2.70
C HIS A 102 9.69 -18.17 -2.20
N ARG A 103 8.79 -18.59 -1.31
CA ARG A 103 8.69 -19.97 -0.83
C ARG A 103 8.17 -20.94 -1.88
N VAL A 104 7.24 -20.52 -2.72
CA VAL A 104 6.66 -21.35 -3.80
C VAL A 104 7.65 -21.56 -4.95
N ARG A 105 8.62 -20.66 -5.12
CA ARG A 105 9.63 -20.72 -6.21
C ARG A 105 10.96 -21.36 -5.85
N ARG A 106 11.20 -21.66 -4.56
CA ARG A 106 12.33 -22.48 -4.11
C ARG A 106 11.92 -23.95 -4.12
#